data_AF-A0A942NQ32-F1
#
_entry.id   AF-A0A942NQ32-F1
#
_cell.length_a   1.000
_cell.length_b   1.000
_cell.length_c   1.000
_cell.angle_alpha   90.00
_cell.angle_beta   90.00
_cell.angle_gamma   90.00
#
_symmetry.space_group_name_H-M   'P 1'
#
loop_
_entity.id
_entity.type
_entity.pdbx_description
1 polymer ?
#
loop_
_entity_poly.entity_id
_entity_poly.type
_entity_poly.pdbx_seq_one_letter_code
_entity_poly.pdbx_strand_id
1 'polypeptide(L)'
;MVKTVSIAALVCALFVSGVSAKEFQEHKNMMNHGDGHLMDMDGGMVMGQNTDTLPGGCDKIAGTKELTVHAGHKYSEKFPGTMWAFDQQEYQFEPCTKLTVHFINDDEIRHQWMMHGLPKYLYPKGMFHLEVSGPGSVSGTLILPPGDKTYLVHCDIAQHMEKGMKAQLKVGKGSEDLPSIPGLTASVFPDDYSGKPFSAEAFEAQEAAARVAAAALEASASQPKAQNGDTVAAADDSFLSGVSVVGLAIGVLVAPLLAKRFKGMSVGEVIATVFEWISQAIGFAVNIISKLLKKLSSKKAIPLPDK
;
A
#
# COMPACT_ATOMS: atom_id res chain seq x y z
N MET A 1 27.20 42.55 50.66
CA MET A 1 26.66 41.25 50.22
C MET A 1 25.61 41.37 49.10
N VAL A 2 25.70 42.35 48.18
CA VAL A 2 24.63 42.61 47.17
C VAL A 2 25.12 42.44 45.71
N LYS A 3 26.40 42.14 45.47
CA LYS A 3 26.98 42.12 44.11
C LYS A 3 27.03 40.75 43.40
N THR A 4 26.79 39.64 44.11
CA THR A 4 26.88 38.28 43.51
C THR A 4 25.54 37.71 43.06
N VAL A 5 24.41 38.29 43.49
CA VAL A 5 23.06 37.82 43.14
C VAL A 5 22.65 38.22 41.71
N SER A 6 23.29 39.23 41.14
CA SER A 6 22.85 39.81 39.85
C SER A 6 23.39 39.09 38.61
N ILE A 7 24.49 38.33 38.72
CA ILE A 7 25.10 37.63 37.57
C ILE A 7 24.41 36.28 37.33
N ALA A 8 24.03 35.55 38.37
CA ALA A 8 23.35 34.25 38.22
C ALA A 8 21.96 34.37 37.58
N ALA A 9 21.20 35.43 37.92
CA ALA A 9 19.91 35.70 37.30
C ALA A 9 20.02 36.09 35.82
N LEU A 10 21.08 36.81 35.43
CA LEU A 10 21.33 37.20 34.04
C LEU A 10 21.78 36.00 33.19
N VAL A 11 22.54 35.07 33.77
CA VAL A 11 22.99 33.84 33.11
C VAL A 11 21.82 32.88 32.90
N CYS A 12 20.93 32.69 33.88
CA CYS A 12 19.71 31.87 33.68
C CYS A 12 18.76 32.46 32.63
N ALA A 13 18.66 33.78 32.50
CA ALA A 13 17.79 34.42 31.50
C ALA A 13 18.32 34.28 30.05
N LEU A 14 19.63 34.08 29.86
CA LEU A 14 20.26 33.90 28.55
C LEU A 14 20.23 32.45 28.04
N PHE A 15 19.87 31.48 28.89
CA PHE A 15 19.75 30.06 28.49
C PHE A 15 18.31 29.61 28.18
N VAL A 16 17.32 30.49 28.29
CA VAL A 16 15.90 30.14 27.99
C VAL A 16 15.55 30.34 26.50
N SER A 17 16.48 30.84 25.69
CA SER A 17 16.28 31.09 24.27
C SER A 17 16.58 29.83 23.45
N GLY A 18 15.64 28.88 23.40
CA GLY A 18 15.83 27.71 22.53
C GLY A 18 14.75 26.64 22.52
N VAL A 19 13.71 26.71 23.35
CA VAL A 19 12.52 25.88 23.11
C VAL A 19 11.72 26.54 22.00
N SER A 20 12.21 26.41 20.77
CA SER A 20 11.36 26.59 19.59
C SER A 20 10.25 25.57 19.74
N ALA A 21 9.02 26.03 20.03
CA ALA A 21 7.85 25.20 19.83
C ALA A 21 7.94 24.69 18.38
N LYS A 22 7.96 23.37 18.19
CA LYS A 22 7.98 22.77 16.86
C LYS A 22 6.81 23.37 16.09
N GLU A 23 7.08 23.98 14.95
CA GLU A 23 6.05 24.63 14.14
C GLU A 23 5.14 23.53 13.60
N PHE A 24 3.95 23.40 14.18
CA PHE A 24 2.95 22.47 13.72
C PHE A 24 2.32 23.02 12.45
N GLN A 25 2.43 22.28 11.35
CA GLN A 25 1.99 22.76 10.06
C GLN A 25 0.63 22.18 9.64
N GLU A 26 -0.33 23.06 9.33
CA GLU A 26 -1.60 22.64 8.73
C GLU A 26 -1.54 22.72 7.20
N HIS A 27 -1.49 21.56 6.53
CA HIS A 27 -1.41 21.43 5.08
C HIS A 27 -2.78 21.66 4.44
N LYS A 28 -3.14 22.94 4.21
CA LYS A 28 -4.41 23.36 3.59
C LYS A 28 -4.25 23.86 2.15
N ASN A 29 -3.06 24.31 1.77
CA ASN A 29 -2.79 24.95 0.48
C ASN A 29 -2.27 23.93 -0.54
N MET A 30 -3.10 22.94 -0.87
CA MET A 30 -2.70 21.83 -1.72
C MET A 30 -2.77 22.20 -3.21
N MET A 31 -1.76 21.80 -3.97
CA MET A 31 -1.68 21.93 -5.41
C MET A 31 -2.02 20.60 -6.08
N ASN A 32 -2.79 20.63 -7.17
CA ASN A 32 -3.14 19.43 -7.92
C ASN A 32 -2.05 19.09 -8.95
N HIS A 33 -1.48 17.90 -8.84
CA HIS A 33 -0.43 17.38 -9.71
C HIS A 33 -0.93 16.36 -10.76
N GLY A 34 -2.25 16.20 -10.90
CA GLY A 34 -2.89 15.24 -11.79
C GLY A 34 -3.14 13.88 -11.14
N ASP A 35 -3.95 13.04 -11.77
CA ASP A 35 -4.28 11.67 -11.34
C ASP A 35 -4.73 11.53 -9.87
N GLY A 36 -5.38 12.57 -9.33
CA GLY A 36 -5.87 12.57 -7.94
C GLY A 36 -4.76 12.75 -6.89
N HIS A 37 -3.60 13.29 -7.27
CA HIS A 37 -2.51 13.65 -6.37
C HIS A 37 -2.58 15.14 -6.01
N LEU A 38 -2.77 15.42 -4.71
CA LEU A 38 -2.68 16.75 -4.14
C LEU A 38 -1.42 16.82 -3.27
N MET A 39 -0.58 17.81 -3.47
CA MET A 39 0.64 18.02 -2.68
C MET A 39 0.82 19.48 -2.36
N ASP A 40 1.40 19.82 -1.21
CA ASP A 40 1.93 21.15 -0.98
C ASP A 40 3.46 21.14 -0.95
N MET A 41 4.06 22.34 -0.86
CA MET A 41 5.52 22.49 -0.87
C MET A 41 6.17 22.08 0.45
N ASP A 42 5.39 21.96 1.51
CA ASP A 42 5.87 21.81 2.87
C ASP A 42 5.76 20.36 3.37
N GLY A 43 5.39 19.43 2.49
CA GLY A 43 5.46 17.99 2.75
C GLY A 43 4.14 17.34 3.14
N GLY A 44 3.00 17.99 2.85
CA GLY A 44 1.68 17.40 2.89
C GLY A 44 1.30 16.75 1.55
N MET A 45 0.67 15.57 1.58
CA MET A 45 0.14 14.92 0.38
C MET A 45 -1.19 14.21 0.65
N VAL A 46 -2.09 14.26 -0.33
CA VAL A 46 -3.34 13.48 -0.41
C VAL A 46 -3.39 12.79 -1.75
N MET A 47 -3.55 11.47 -1.78
CA MET A 47 -3.82 10.71 -3.01
C MET A 47 -5.13 9.95 -2.92
N GLY A 48 -5.86 9.91 -4.03
CA GLY A 48 -7.11 9.16 -4.14
C GLY A 48 -8.30 9.84 -3.48
N GLN A 49 -8.26 11.18 -3.34
CA GLN A 49 -9.39 11.94 -2.83
C GLN A 49 -10.64 11.73 -3.70
N ASN A 50 -11.75 11.45 -3.03
CA ASN A 50 -13.06 11.28 -3.64
C ASN A 50 -14.14 11.88 -2.74
N THR A 51 -14.74 12.98 -3.19
CA THR A 51 -15.72 13.74 -2.41
C THR A 51 -17.17 13.51 -2.86
N ASP A 52 -17.40 12.95 -4.05
CA ASP A 52 -18.71 12.97 -4.70
C ASP A 52 -19.04 11.74 -5.56
N THR A 53 -18.04 10.94 -5.94
CA THR A 53 -18.23 9.86 -6.90
C THR A 53 -18.47 8.54 -6.18
N LEU A 54 -19.70 8.03 -6.26
CA LEU A 54 -20.10 6.80 -5.56
C LEU A 54 -19.37 5.56 -6.12
N PRO A 55 -18.84 4.68 -5.25
CA PRO A 55 -18.41 3.35 -5.65
C PRO A 55 -19.59 2.54 -6.22
N GLY A 56 -19.32 1.68 -7.20
CA GLY A 56 -20.30 0.73 -7.72
C GLY A 56 -20.91 -0.12 -6.59
N GLY A 57 -22.24 -0.20 -6.57
CA GLY A 57 -23.03 -0.86 -5.52
C GLY A 57 -23.45 0.06 -4.36
N CYS A 58 -23.05 1.34 -4.37
CA CYS A 58 -23.64 2.37 -3.51
C CYS A 58 -24.69 3.17 -4.29
N ASP A 59 -25.96 3.08 -3.91
CA ASP A 59 -27.04 3.87 -4.53
C ASP A 59 -27.01 5.34 -4.06
N LYS A 60 -26.54 5.57 -2.83
CA LYS A 60 -26.39 6.89 -2.20
C LYS A 60 -25.34 6.83 -1.09
N ILE A 61 -24.90 8.00 -0.63
CA ILE A 61 -24.10 8.12 0.60
C ILE A 61 -24.97 7.70 1.79
N ALA A 62 -24.52 6.69 2.54
CA ALA A 62 -25.24 6.17 3.71
C ALA A 62 -25.09 7.09 4.93
N GLY A 63 -23.96 7.80 5.03
CA GLY A 63 -23.69 8.79 6.05
C GLY A 63 -22.38 9.52 5.80
N THR A 64 -22.19 10.65 6.48
CA THR A 64 -20.91 11.39 6.50
C THR A 64 -20.29 11.24 7.88
N LYS A 65 -19.00 10.90 7.92
CA LYS A 65 -18.24 10.71 9.15
C LYS A 65 -16.88 11.40 9.04
N GLU A 66 -16.36 11.82 10.18
CA GLU A 66 -15.01 12.35 10.32
C GLU A 66 -14.23 11.45 11.27
N LEU A 67 -12.96 11.24 10.94
CA LEU A 67 -12.01 10.46 11.74
C LEU A 67 -10.75 11.28 11.91
N THR A 68 -10.39 11.57 13.15
CA THR A 68 -9.08 12.15 13.46
C THR A 68 -8.14 11.02 13.86
N VAL A 69 -6.99 10.92 13.20
CA VAL A 69 -5.97 9.93 13.48
C VAL A 69 -4.68 10.64 13.83
N HIS A 70 -4.13 10.31 14.99
CA HIS A 70 -2.82 10.80 15.37
C HIS A 70 -1.76 9.72 15.14
N ALA A 71 -0.58 10.15 14.73
CA ALA A 71 0.55 9.30 14.39
C ALA A 71 1.82 9.76 15.10
N GLY A 72 2.66 8.81 15.52
CA GLY A 72 4.01 9.09 16.02
C GLY A 72 4.51 8.10 17.06
N HIS A 73 5.75 8.30 17.50
CA HIS A 73 6.41 7.45 18.49
C HIS A 73 5.62 7.29 19.80
N LYS A 74 5.06 8.38 20.35
CA LYS A 74 4.35 8.36 21.66
C LYS A 74 3.19 7.37 21.72
N TYR A 75 2.57 7.06 20.58
CA TYR A 75 1.44 6.13 20.51
C TYR A 75 1.87 4.66 20.53
N SER A 76 3.14 4.38 20.28
CA SER A 76 3.72 3.03 20.24
C SER A 76 4.14 2.53 21.62
N GLU A 77 4.27 3.41 22.62
CA GLU A 77 4.78 3.08 23.97
C GLU A 77 4.01 1.95 24.67
N LYS A 78 2.72 1.81 24.36
CA LYS A 78 1.84 0.75 24.88
C LYS A 78 2.05 -0.63 24.23
N PHE A 79 2.84 -0.71 23.16
CA PHE A 79 3.05 -1.94 22.39
C PHE A 79 4.55 -2.31 22.36
N PRO A 80 4.96 -3.33 23.15
CA PRO A 80 6.34 -3.81 23.15
C PRO A 80 6.82 -4.15 21.73
N GLY A 81 8.04 -3.73 21.40
CA GLY A 81 8.66 -4.00 20.09
C GLY A 81 8.25 -3.07 18.95
N THR A 82 7.38 -2.10 19.21
CA THR A 82 6.97 -1.11 18.21
C THR A 82 7.66 0.23 18.45
N MET A 83 7.94 0.96 17.36
CA MET A 83 8.56 2.29 17.39
C MET A 83 7.56 3.39 17.03
N TRP A 84 6.55 3.06 16.22
CA TRP A 84 5.52 4.00 15.78
C TRP A 84 4.18 3.31 15.79
N ALA A 85 3.14 4.08 16.10
CA ALA A 85 1.77 3.62 15.98
C ALA A 85 0.87 4.79 15.61
N PHE A 86 -0.33 4.43 15.15
CA PHE A 86 -1.47 5.33 15.24
C PHE A 86 -2.01 5.34 16.68
N ASP A 87 -2.74 6.37 17.07
CA ASP A 87 -3.41 6.44 18.36
C ASP A 87 -4.48 5.36 18.54
N GLN A 88 -5.11 4.97 17.44
CA GLN A 88 -6.12 3.92 17.33
C GLN A 88 -5.70 2.81 16.37
N GLN A 89 -6.02 1.56 16.72
CA GLN A 89 -5.61 0.36 15.97
C GLN A 89 -6.76 -0.23 15.14
N GLU A 90 -7.99 0.19 15.41
CA GLU A 90 -9.19 -0.27 14.73
C GLU A 90 -10.18 0.88 14.54
N TYR A 91 -10.77 0.92 13.34
CA TYR A 91 -11.87 1.81 12.99
C TYR A 91 -13.01 1.00 12.40
N GLN A 92 -14.26 1.40 12.64
CA GLN A 92 -15.42 0.73 12.05
C GLN A 92 -16.45 1.73 11.53
N PHE A 93 -16.88 1.54 10.29
CA PHE A 93 -17.84 2.40 9.62
C PHE A 93 -18.86 1.60 8.82
N GLU A 94 -20.04 2.18 8.61
CA GLU A 94 -21.03 1.59 7.73
C GLU A 94 -20.58 1.66 6.26
N PRO A 95 -21.02 0.71 5.41
CA PRO A 95 -20.75 0.75 3.98
C PRO A 95 -21.30 2.03 3.32
N CYS A 96 -20.71 2.45 2.20
CA CYS A 96 -21.13 3.66 1.47
C CYS A 96 -21.07 4.96 2.30
N THR A 97 -20.24 5.00 3.33
CA THR A 97 -19.99 6.19 4.15
C THR A 97 -19.00 7.11 3.44
N LYS A 98 -19.30 8.41 3.38
CA LYS A 98 -18.34 9.46 3.04
C LYS A 98 -17.51 9.78 4.29
N LEU A 99 -16.27 9.34 4.29
CA LEU A 99 -15.33 9.46 5.40
C LEU A 99 -14.32 10.57 5.09
N THR A 100 -14.22 11.57 5.95
CA THR A 100 -13.09 12.50 5.95
C THR A 100 -12.12 12.08 7.05
N VAL A 101 -10.86 11.86 6.68
CA VAL A 101 -9.80 11.52 7.63
C VAL A 101 -8.94 12.76 7.83
N HIS A 102 -8.79 13.17 9.08
CA HIS A 102 -7.87 14.21 9.54
C HIS A 102 -6.64 13.52 10.12
N PHE A 103 -5.59 13.43 9.32
CA PHE A 103 -4.36 12.79 9.72
C PHE A 103 -3.42 13.81 10.36
N ILE A 104 -3.03 13.56 11.60
CA ILE A 104 -2.16 14.41 12.41
C ILE A 104 -0.88 13.64 12.70
N ASN A 105 0.25 14.19 12.25
CA ASN A 105 1.56 13.70 12.60
C ASN A 105 2.09 14.50 13.79
N ASP A 106 2.29 13.83 14.92
CA ASP A 106 2.85 14.42 16.15
C ASP A 106 4.38 14.23 16.24
N ASP A 107 4.98 13.66 15.20
CA ASP A 107 6.37 13.23 15.14
C ASP A 107 7.22 14.14 14.25
N GLU A 108 8.55 14.08 14.41
CA GLU A 108 9.47 14.82 13.54
C GLU A 108 9.74 14.14 12.19
N ILE A 109 9.39 12.86 12.10
CA ILE A 109 9.59 12.08 10.89
C ILE A 109 8.30 12.00 10.09
N ARG A 110 8.43 11.78 8.78
CA ARG A 110 7.29 11.64 7.89
C ARG A 110 6.47 10.40 8.25
N HIS A 111 5.17 10.57 8.41
CA HIS A 111 4.23 9.47 8.58
C HIS A 111 3.14 9.53 7.53
N GLN A 112 2.49 8.38 7.32
CA GLN A 112 1.44 8.23 6.31
C GLN A 112 0.28 7.44 6.89
N TRP A 113 -0.92 7.74 6.40
CA TRP A 113 -2.12 6.96 6.58
C TRP A 113 -2.56 6.47 5.20
N MET A 114 -2.23 5.22 4.90
CA MET A 114 -2.51 4.60 3.61
C MET A 114 -3.47 3.42 3.79
N MET A 115 -4.44 3.32 2.89
CA MET A 115 -5.37 2.20 2.81
C MET A 115 -5.40 1.64 1.39
N HIS A 116 -5.11 0.34 1.24
CA HIS A 116 -5.17 -0.39 -0.03
C HIS A 116 -6.47 -1.16 -0.21
N GLY A 117 -6.69 -1.72 -1.40
CA GLY A 117 -7.80 -2.64 -1.68
C GLY A 117 -9.10 -1.95 -2.06
N LEU A 118 -9.03 -0.66 -2.36
CA LEU A 118 -10.12 0.15 -2.88
C LEU A 118 -10.35 -0.11 -4.38
N PRO A 119 -11.55 0.18 -4.92
CA PRO A 119 -11.84 -0.04 -6.33
C PRO A 119 -10.96 0.81 -7.27
N LYS A 120 -10.14 0.15 -8.10
CA LYS A 120 -9.12 0.80 -8.96
C LYS A 120 -9.68 1.74 -10.03
N TYR A 121 -10.96 1.60 -10.38
CA TYR A 121 -11.62 2.50 -11.34
C TYR A 121 -11.94 3.88 -10.74
N LEU A 122 -11.95 3.97 -9.41
CA LEU A 122 -12.32 5.18 -8.66
C LEU A 122 -11.11 5.74 -7.91
N TYR A 123 -10.33 4.86 -7.29
CA TYR A 123 -9.14 5.21 -6.54
C TYR A 123 -7.90 4.84 -7.35
N PRO A 124 -7.04 5.80 -7.73
CA PRO A 124 -5.78 5.53 -8.41
C PRO A 124 -5.00 4.44 -7.70
N LYS A 125 -4.55 3.42 -8.44
CA LYS A 125 -3.88 2.21 -7.91
C LYS A 125 -4.66 1.40 -6.87
N GLY A 126 -5.93 1.74 -6.59
CA GLY A 126 -6.76 1.08 -5.60
C GLY A 126 -6.38 1.46 -4.17
N MET A 127 -5.93 2.69 -3.95
CA MET A 127 -5.46 3.18 -2.66
C MET A 127 -5.93 4.60 -2.35
N PHE A 128 -5.98 4.92 -1.07
CA PHE A 128 -6.15 6.25 -0.52
C PHE A 128 -4.99 6.54 0.42
N HIS A 129 -4.43 7.74 0.35
CA HIS A 129 -3.18 8.09 1.02
C HIS A 129 -3.23 9.49 1.59
N LEU A 130 -2.80 9.63 2.83
CA LEU A 130 -2.48 10.89 3.49
C LEU A 130 -1.05 10.84 3.99
N GLU A 131 -0.32 11.94 3.85
CA GLU A 131 1.07 12.04 4.28
C GLU A 131 1.35 13.42 4.82
N VAL A 132 2.16 13.45 5.89
CA VAL A 132 2.64 14.67 6.52
C VAL A 132 4.10 14.46 6.90
N SER A 133 4.98 15.35 6.43
CA SER A 133 6.39 15.37 6.81
C SER A 133 6.61 16.25 8.04
N GLY A 134 7.07 15.65 9.14
CA GLY A 134 7.23 16.37 10.42
C GLY A 134 5.90 16.69 11.11
N PRO A 135 5.93 17.53 12.16
CA PRO A 135 4.74 17.81 12.95
C PRO A 135 3.73 18.62 12.15
N GLY A 136 2.53 18.08 11.94
CA GLY A 136 1.53 18.75 11.13
C GLY A 136 0.27 17.94 10.90
N SER A 137 -0.59 18.42 10.01
CA SER A 137 -1.84 17.74 9.67
C SER A 137 -2.26 17.93 8.22
N VAL A 138 -2.89 16.90 7.66
CA VAL A 138 -3.53 16.93 6.34
C VAL A 138 -4.88 16.23 6.43
N SER A 139 -5.83 16.63 5.59
CA SER A 139 -7.15 16.00 5.53
C SER A 139 -7.48 15.55 4.12
N GLY A 140 -8.14 14.40 4.01
CA GLY A 140 -8.68 13.94 2.74
C GLY A 140 -9.96 13.16 2.93
N THR A 141 -10.75 13.08 1.88
CA THR A 141 -12.05 12.42 1.89
C THR A 141 -12.07 11.25 0.92
N LEU A 142 -12.70 10.15 1.33
CA LEU A 142 -13.03 9.01 0.51
C LEU A 142 -14.46 8.54 0.77
N ILE A 143 -15.01 7.78 -0.16
CA ILE A 143 -16.29 7.09 0.00
C ILE A 143 -16.03 5.59 0.10
N LEU A 144 -16.35 5.00 1.24
CA LEU A 144 -16.13 3.59 1.51
C LEU A 144 -17.00 2.72 0.59
N PRO A 145 -16.46 1.63 0.01
CA PRO A 145 -17.24 0.72 -0.84
C PRO A 145 -18.42 0.06 -0.11
N PRO A 146 -19.37 -0.56 -0.84
CA PRO A 146 -20.44 -1.35 -0.22
C PRO A 146 -19.89 -2.67 0.36
N GLY A 147 -20.71 -3.31 1.18
CA GLY A 147 -20.44 -4.66 1.73
C GLY A 147 -19.54 -4.69 2.96
N ASP A 148 -19.26 -5.89 3.43
CA ASP A 148 -18.45 -6.16 4.62
C ASP A 148 -17.00 -6.45 4.23
N LYS A 149 -16.04 -5.63 4.67
CA LYS A 149 -14.61 -5.83 4.37
C LYS A 149 -13.70 -5.15 5.39
N THR A 150 -12.63 -5.84 5.79
CA THR A 150 -11.54 -5.26 6.59
C THR A 150 -10.42 -4.79 5.66
N TYR A 151 -9.93 -3.58 5.87
CA TYR A 151 -8.84 -2.96 5.12
C TYR A 151 -7.64 -2.74 6.03
N LEU A 152 -6.44 -3.01 5.51
CA LEU A 152 -5.21 -2.64 6.20
C LEU A 152 -5.01 -1.13 6.05
N VAL A 153 -4.80 -0.48 7.19
CA VAL A 153 -4.36 0.90 7.27
C VAL A 153 -2.93 0.89 7.79
N HIS A 154 -2.00 1.54 7.11
CA HIS A 154 -0.60 1.55 7.53
C HIS A 154 0.14 2.79 7.03
N CYS A 155 1.35 3.00 7.54
CA CYS A 155 2.31 3.87 6.89
C CYS A 155 2.99 3.11 5.75
N ASP A 156 3.14 3.70 4.57
CA ASP A 156 3.75 3.06 3.39
C ASP A 156 5.29 3.05 3.46
N ILE A 157 5.88 3.77 4.43
CA ILE A 157 7.27 3.57 4.80
C ILE A 157 7.38 2.19 5.45
N ALA A 158 8.01 1.24 4.74
CA ALA A 158 8.12 -0.15 5.14
C ALA A 158 8.62 -0.31 6.58
N GLN A 159 9.65 0.44 6.98
CA GLN A 159 10.19 0.40 8.34
C GLN A 159 9.15 0.84 9.38
N HIS A 160 8.30 1.83 9.04
CA HIS A 160 7.29 2.32 9.96
C HIS A 160 6.21 1.27 10.17
N MET A 161 5.74 0.65 9.09
CA MET A 161 4.79 -0.46 9.14
C MET A 161 5.35 -1.67 9.90
N GLU A 162 6.57 -2.11 9.58
CA GLU A 162 7.24 -3.23 10.24
C GLU A 162 7.40 -3.00 11.74
N LYS A 163 7.68 -1.76 12.14
CA LYS A 163 7.81 -1.34 13.54
C LYS A 163 6.49 -0.87 14.18
N GLY A 164 5.36 -1.32 13.66
CA GLY A 164 4.07 -1.26 14.34
C GLY A 164 3.07 -0.24 13.80
N MET A 165 3.41 0.56 12.78
CA MET A 165 2.51 1.59 12.26
C MET A 165 1.48 1.02 11.28
N LYS A 166 0.55 0.26 11.85
CA LYS A 166 -0.55 -0.40 11.16
C LYS A 166 -1.78 -0.49 12.06
N ALA A 167 -2.94 -0.46 11.44
CA ALA A 167 -4.27 -0.54 12.01
C ALA A 167 -5.18 -1.27 11.01
N GLN A 168 -6.43 -1.51 11.40
CA GLN A 168 -7.44 -2.02 10.48
C GLN A 168 -8.67 -1.10 10.44
N LEU A 169 -9.26 -0.98 9.26
CA LEU A 169 -10.53 -0.30 9.05
C LEU A 169 -11.57 -1.32 8.58
N LYS A 170 -12.61 -1.51 9.39
CA LYS A 170 -13.75 -2.37 9.08
C LYS A 170 -14.86 -1.57 8.43
N VAL A 171 -15.29 -2.02 7.25
CA VAL A 171 -16.52 -1.56 6.61
C VAL A 171 -17.61 -2.59 6.87
N GLY A 172 -18.78 -2.12 7.31
CA GLY A 172 -19.87 -2.98 7.76
C GLY A 172 -19.41 -3.88 8.91
N LYS A 173 -19.63 -5.19 8.80
CA LYS A 173 -19.15 -6.17 9.79
C LYS A 173 -17.64 -6.40 9.74
N GLY A 174 -16.95 -5.92 8.71
CA GLY A 174 -15.59 -6.33 8.39
C GLY A 174 -15.55 -7.76 7.82
N SER A 175 -14.37 -8.15 7.36
CA SER A 175 -14.06 -9.56 7.05
C SER A 175 -13.50 -10.22 8.32
N GLU A 176 -12.29 -10.76 8.28
CA GLU A 176 -11.54 -11.18 9.47
C GLU A 176 -10.69 -10.04 10.04
N ASP A 177 -10.23 -10.22 11.27
CA ASP A 177 -9.20 -9.37 11.87
C ASP A 177 -7.87 -9.62 11.19
N LEU A 178 -7.16 -8.54 10.85
CA LEU A 178 -5.88 -8.65 10.19
C LEU A 178 -4.83 -9.13 11.19
N PRO A 179 -3.89 -10.00 10.78
CA PRO A 179 -2.85 -10.49 11.66
C PRO A 179 -1.83 -9.39 12.00
N SER A 180 -1.19 -9.53 13.15
CA SER A 180 -0.11 -8.63 13.60
C SER A 180 -0.47 -7.15 13.70
N ILE A 181 -1.74 -6.80 13.96
CA ILE A 181 -2.12 -5.41 14.30
C ILE A 181 -1.83 -5.18 15.78
N PRO A 182 -0.93 -4.25 16.16
CA PRO A 182 -0.57 -4.03 17.55
C PRO A 182 -1.81 -3.83 18.44
N GLY A 183 -1.84 -4.48 19.60
CA GLY A 183 -2.94 -4.36 20.55
C GLY A 183 -4.26 -5.02 20.15
N LEU A 184 -4.39 -5.54 18.92
CA LEU A 184 -5.63 -6.17 18.44
C LEU A 184 -5.44 -7.64 18.13
N THR A 185 -4.41 -7.99 17.34
CA THR A 185 -4.09 -9.37 17.00
C THR A 185 -2.64 -9.69 17.33
N ALA A 186 -2.37 -10.97 17.63
CA ALA A 186 -1.03 -11.42 17.93
C ALA A 186 -0.09 -11.22 16.73
N SER A 187 1.18 -10.89 17.01
CA SER A 187 2.22 -10.91 15.97
C SER A 187 2.39 -12.33 15.45
N VAL A 188 2.45 -12.47 14.12
CA VAL A 188 2.76 -13.76 13.47
C VAL A 188 4.17 -14.22 13.83
N PHE A 189 5.07 -13.26 14.03
CA PHE A 189 6.44 -13.48 14.49
C PHE A 189 6.64 -12.67 15.78
N PRO A 190 6.31 -13.23 16.94
CA PRO A 190 6.47 -12.52 18.20
C PRO A 190 7.95 -12.52 18.63
N ASP A 191 8.47 -11.35 18.96
CA ASP A 191 9.75 -11.24 19.66
C ASP A 191 9.56 -11.53 21.15
N ASP A 192 10.57 -12.10 21.80
CA ASP A 192 10.56 -12.30 23.25
C ASP A 192 11.12 -11.07 23.97
N TYR A 193 10.22 -10.26 24.53
CA TYR A 193 10.56 -9.12 25.38
C TYR A 193 10.60 -9.48 26.88
N SER A 194 10.59 -10.76 27.26
CA SER A 194 10.59 -11.20 28.67
C SER A 194 11.93 -10.98 29.40
N GLY A 195 12.98 -10.60 28.67
CA GLY A 195 14.32 -10.38 29.22
C GLY A 195 15.04 -11.67 29.63
N LYS A 196 14.49 -12.83 29.28
CA LYS A 196 15.18 -14.11 29.46
C LYS A 196 16.39 -14.18 28.52
N PRO A 197 17.53 -14.73 28.98
CA PRO A 197 18.64 -14.97 28.08
C PRO A 197 18.22 -15.93 26.98
N PHE A 198 18.70 -15.67 25.76
CA PHE A 198 18.49 -16.57 24.62
C PHE A 198 19.01 -17.98 24.96
N SER A 199 18.18 -18.99 24.72
CA SER A 199 18.59 -20.41 24.77
C SER A 199 18.42 -21.01 23.39
N ALA A 200 19.51 -21.52 22.84
CA ALA A 200 19.51 -22.20 21.55
C ALA A 200 18.62 -23.45 21.59
N GLU A 201 18.63 -24.20 22.70
CA GLU A 201 17.82 -25.40 22.86
C GLU A 201 16.31 -25.08 22.87
N ALA A 202 15.91 -23.99 23.55
CA ALA A 202 14.53 -23.54 23.58
C ALA A 202 14.08 -23.04 22.20
N PHE A 203 14.95 -22.31 21.49
CA PHE A 203 14.69 -21.83 20.14
C PHE A 203 14.52 -22.99 19.15
N GLU A 204 15.42 -23.98 19.15
CA GLU A 204 15.33 -25.17 18.30
C GLU A 204 14.05 -25.97 18.57
N ALA A 205 13.67 -26.13 19.84
CA ALA A 205 12.43 -26.80 20.22
C ALA A 205 11.19 -26.04 19.72
N GLN A 206 11.20 -24.71 19.81
CA GLN A 206 10.10 -23.86 19.32
C GLN A 206 10.00 -23.88 17.79
N GLU A 207 11.14 -23.85 17.08
CA GLU A 207 11.19 -23.94 15.62
C GLU A 207 10.71 -25.31 15.13
N ALA A 208 11.12 -26.40 15.79
CA ALA A 208 10.65 -27.75 15.49
C ALA A 208 9.12 -27.87 15.69
N ALA A 209 8.59 -27.32 16.78
CA ALA A 209 7.15 -27.29 17.03
C ALA A 209 6.40 -26.47 15.98
N ALA A 210 6.93 -25.31 15.58
CA ALA A 210 6.34 -24.47 14.54
C ALA A 210 6.32 -25.17 13.17
N ARG A 211 7.39 -25.90 12.81
CA ARG A 211 7.45 -26.71 11.57
C ARG A 211 6.41 -27.82 11.57
N VAL A 212 6.20 -28.50 12.70
CA VAL A 212 5.16 -29.53 12.84
C VAL A 212 3.76 -28.91 12.73
N ALA A 213 3.53 -27.76 13.35
CA ALA A 213 2.25 -27.04 13.26
C ALA A 213 1.95 -26.57 11.82
N ALA A 214 2.95 -26.02 11.11
CA ALA A 214 2.83 -25.61 9.73
C ALA A 214 2.51 -26.82 8.81
N ALA A 215 3.21 -27.94 8.98
CA ALA A 215 2.94 -29.17 8.23
C ALA A 215 1.53 -29.72 8.51
N ALA A 216 1.03 -29.60 9.74
CA ALA A 216 -0.34 -29.99 10.09
C ALA A 216 -1.39 -29.07 9.45
N LEU A 217 -1.13 -27.76 9.36
CA LEU A 217 -2.00 -26.80 8.66
C LEU A 217 -2.02 -27.07 7.15
N GLU A 218 -0.88 -27.33 6.53
CA GLU A 218 -0.79 -27.71 5.11
C GLU A 218 -1.51 -29.03 4.81
N ALA A 219 -1.36 -30.03 5.69
CA ALA A 219 -2.09 -31.30 5.58
C ALA A 219 -3.62 -31.12 5.73
N SER A 220 -4.04 -30.17 6.56
CA SER A 220 -5.46 -29.84 6.76
C SER A 220 -6.04 -29.04 5.59
N ALA A 221 -5.23 -28.18 4.95
CA ALA A 221 -5.59 -27.46 3.73
C ALA A 221 -5.67 -28.38 2.49
N SER A 222 -5.04 -29.55 2.55
CA SER A 222 -5.02 -30.56 1.48
C SER A 222 -6.15 -31.59 1.57
N GLN A 223 -7.00 -31.55 2.61
CA GLN A 223 -8.17 -32.42 2.67
C GLN A 223 -9.24 -31.94 1.67
N PRO A 224 -9.81 -32.81 0.83
CA PRO A 224 -10.92 -32.44 -0.02
C PRO A 224 -12.09 -32.04 0.87
N LYS A 225 -12.52 -30.77 0.77
CA LYS A 225 -13.79 -30.33 1.37
C LYS A 225 -14.88 -31.28 0.88
N ALA A 226 -15.51 -32.01 1.81
CA ALA A 226 -16.72 -32.75 1.53
C ALA A 226 -17.75 -31.76 0.93
N GLN A 227 -18.07 -31.97 -0.34
CA GLN A 227 -19.06 -31.18 -1.08
C GLN A 227 -20.43 -31.44 -0.47
N ASN A 228 -20.92 -30.51 0.36
CA ASN A 228 -22.36 -30.34 0.51
C ASN A 228 -22.86 -29.71 -0.78
N GLY A 229 -23.76 -30.45 -1.44
CA GLY A 229 -24.36 -30.05 -2.71
C GLY A 229 -25.13 -28.75 -2.56
N ASP A 230 -24.74 -27.77 -3.36
CA ASP A 230 -25.68 -27.02 -4.18
C ASP A 230 -24.95 -26.46 -5.41
N THR A 231 -25.58 -26.65 -6.55
CA THR A 231 -25.09 -26.42 -7.90
C THR A 231 -24.88 -24.94 -8.22
N VAL A 232 -23.63 -24.49 -8.47
CA VAL A 232 -23.32 -23.43 -9.46
C VAL A 232 -21.89 -23.61 -10.00
N ALA A 233 -21.80 -23.77 -11.33
CA ALA A 233 -20.67 -23.57 -12.25
C ALA A 233 -19.22 -23.73 -11.74
N ALA A 234 -18.60 -24.84 -12.13
CA ALA A 234 -17.16 -25.06 -12.06
C ALA A 234 -16.41 -24.03 -12.92
N ALA A 235 -15.48 -23.31 -12.29
CA ALA A 235 -14.38 -22.65 -12.98
C ALA A 235 -13.25 -23.68 -13.16
N ASP A 236 -12.82 -23.88 -14.41
CA ASP A 236 -11.76 -24.79 -14.80
C ASP A 236 -10.40 -24.35 -14.22
N ASP A 237 -9.94 -25.01 -13.16
CA ASP A 237 -8.53 -25.06 -12.80
C ASP A 237 -7.80 -26.03 -13.73
N SER A 238 -7.65 -25.62 -15.00
CA SER A 238 -6.84 -26.34 -15.98
C SER A 238 -5.43 -25.78 -15.99
N PHE A 239 -4.48 -26.55 -15.46
CA PHE A 239 -3.03 -26.38 -15.68
C PHE A 239 -2.65 -26.29 -17.18
N LEU A 240 -3.58 -26.68 -18.06
CA LEU A 240 -3.61 -26.48 -19.51
C LEU A 240 -4.31 -25.16 -19.88
N SER A 241 -3.71 -24.04 -19.49
CA SER A 241 -4.03 -22.75 -20.10
C SER A 241 -3.82 -22.85 -21.62
N GLY A 242 -4.74 -22.31 -22.42
CA GLY A 242 -4.60 -22.27 -23.89
C GLY A 242 -3.28 -21.61 -24.34
N VAL A 243 -2.71 -20.73 -23.51
CA VAL A 243 -1.40 -20.10 -23.74
C VAL A 243 -0.27 -21.13 -23.62
N SER A 244 -0.36 -22.09 -22.69
CA SER A 244 0.62 -23.17 -22.50
C SER A 244 0.64 -24.12 -23.70
N VAL A 245 -0.55 -24.46 -24.22
CA VAL A 245 -0.68 -25.34 -25.40
C VAL A 245 -0.13 -24.66 -26.65
N VAL A 246 -0.45 -23.37 -26.85
CA VAL A 246 0.08 -22.57 -27.96
C VAL A 246 1.60 -22.41 -27.85
N GLY A 247 2.12 -22.13 -26.65
CA GLY A 247 3.56 -22.01 -26.41
C GLY A 247 4.32 -23.30 -26.71
N LEU A 248 3.77 -24.45 -26.33
CA LEU A 248 4.38 -25.75 -26.59
C LEU A 248 4.35 -26.12 -28.09
N ALA A 249 3.24 -25.84 -28.77
CA ALA A 249 3.13 -26.03 -30.22
C ALA A 249 4.13 -25.17 -31.00
N ILE A 250 4.26 -23.89 -30.64
CA ILE A 250 5.25 -22.98 -31.25
C ILE A 250 6.67 -23.48 -30.95
N GLY A 251 6.95 -23.86 -29.70
CA GLY A 251 8.25 -24.38 -29.29
C GLY A 251 8.69 -25.59 -30.10
N VAL A 252 7.81 -26.58 -30.29
CA VAL A 252 8.09 -27.80 -31.07
C VAL A 252 8.36 -27.49 -32.54
N LEU A 253 7.66 -26.52 -33.13
CA LEU A 253 7.83 -26.15 -34.54
C LEU A 253 9.08 -25.28 -34.78
N VAL A 254 9.38 -24.37 -33.86
CA VAL A 254 10.43 -23.36 -34.02
C VAL A 254 11.80 -23.87 -33.53
N ALA A 255 11.83 -24.72 -32.50
CA ALA A 255 13.07 -25.29 -31.95
C ALA A 255 13.99 -25.94 -33.01
N PRO A 256 13.53 -26.81 -33.94
CA PRO A 256 14.42 -27.41 -34.93
C PRO A 256 14.99 -26.41 -35.94
N LEU A 257 14.29 -25.31 -36.21
CA LEU A 257 14.78 -24.23 -37.08
C LEU A 257 15.85 -23.40 -36.36
N LEU A 258 15.61 -23.06 -35.10
CA LEU A 258 16.57 -22.32 -34.27
C LEU A 258 17.82 -23.15 -33.96
N ALA A 259 17.67 -24.46 -33.72
CA ALA A 259 18.80 -25.37 -33.47
C ALA A 259 19.75 -25.46 -34.67
N LYS A 260 19.23 -25.41 -35.91
CA LYS A 260 20.07 -25.32 -37.12
C LYS A 260 20.76 -23.97 -37.24
N ARG A 261 20.09 -22.89 -36.85
CA ARG A 261 20.58 -21.52 -36.98
C ARG A 261 21.67 -21.17 -35.97
N PHE A 262 21.54 -21.67 -34.73
CA PHE A 262 22.48 -21.44 -33.64
C PHE A 262 23.60 -22.49 -33.56
N LYS A 263 23.66 -23.42 -34.51
CA LYS A 263 24.69 -24.45 -34.55
C LYS A 263 26.07 -23.80 -34.76
N GLY A 264 26.94 -23.92 -33.76
CA GLY A 264 28.30 -23.37 -33.80
C GLY A 264 28.45 -21.95 -33.26
N MET A 265 27.37 -21.35 -32.76
CA MET A 265 27.42 -20.05 -32.06
C MET A 265 27.69 -20.28 -30.56
N SER A 266 28.46 -19.39 -29.95
CA SER A 266 28.61 -19.32 -28.50
C SER A 266 27.32 -18.83 -27.84
N VAL A 267 27.15 -19.11 -26.55
CA VAL A 267 25.97 -18.68 -25.77
C VAL A 267 25.77 -17.17 -25.86
N GLY A 268 26.85 -16.38 -25.81
CA GLY A 268 26.79 -14.93 -25.94
C GLY A 268 26.29 -14.46 -27.31
N GLU A 269 26.71 -15.10 -28.40
CA GLU A 269 26.26 -14.78 -29.76
C GLU A 269 24.78 -15.14 -29.96
N VAL A 270 24.32 -16.25 -29.38
CA VAL A 270 22.89 -16.63 -29.41
C VAL A 270 22.05 -15.57 -28.70
N ILE A 271 22.47 -15.15 -27.50
CA ILE A 271 21.75 -14.11 -26.73
C ILE A 271 21.71 -12.81 -27.52
N ALA A 272 22.85 -12.34 -28.04
CA ALA A 272 22.92 -11.10 -28.82
C ALA A 272 21.99 -11.14 -30.05
N THR A 273 21.97 -12.26 -30.77
CA THR A 273 21.11 -12.46 -31.95
C THR A 273 19.63 -12.41 -31.59
N VAL A 274 19.24 -13.02 -30.47
CA VAL A 274 17.85 -12.99 -30.00
C VAL A 274 17.43 -11.58 -29.61
N PHE A 275 18.29 -10.84 -28.90
CA PHE A 275 18.02 -9.44 -28.54
C PHE A 275 17.87 -8.55 -29.77
N GLU A 276 18.72 -8.74 -30.79
CA GLU A 276 18.62 -7.97 -32.04
C GLU A 276 17.31 -8.23 -32.78
N TRP A 277 16.85 -9.48 -32.85
CA TRP A 277 15.54 -9.81 -33.45
C TRP A 277 14.38 -9.20 -32.66
N ILE A 278 14.45 -9.22 -31.33
CA ILE A 278 13.44 -8.58 -30.48
C ILE A 278 13.41 -7.06 -30.74
N SER A 279 14.57 -6.40 -30.79
CA SER A 279 14.65 -4.97 -31.08
C SER A 279 14.09 -4.64 -32.47
N GLN A 280 14.38 -5.44 -33.50
CA GLN A 280 13.83 -5.27 -34.84
C GLN A 280 12.30 -5.47 -34.86
N ALA A 281 11.79 -6.47 -34.16
CA ALA A 281 10.36 -6.74 -34.05
C ALA A 281 9.61 -5.59 -33.34
N ILE A 282 10.17 -5.08 -32.24
CA ILE A 282 9.62 -3.91 -31.53
C ILE A 282 9.63 -2.68 -32.44
N GLY A 283 10.75 -2.41 -33.13
CA GLY A 283 10.85 -1.28 -34.05
C GLY A 283 9.82 -1.35 -35.18
N PHE A 284 9.60 -2.55 -35.73
CA PHE A 284 8.57 -2.79 -36.74
C PHE A 284 7.15 -2.56 -36.20
N ALA A 285 6.85 -3.07 -35.01
CA ALA A 285 5.55 -2.88 -34.35
C ALA A 285 5.26 -1.40 -34.07
N VAL A 286 6.23 -0.66 -33.53
CA VAL A 286 6.12 0.78 -33.29
C VAL A 286 5.89 1.55 -34.59
N ASN A 287 6.56 1.16 -35.68
CA ASN A 287 6.37 1.80 -36.99
C ASN A 287 4.95 1.57 -37.54
N ILE A 288 4.41 0.34 -37.41
CA ILE A 288 3.03 0.03 -37.78
C ILE A 288 2.03 0.86 -36.95
N ILE A 289 2.21 0.90 -35.64
CA ILE A 289 1.34 1.66 -34.73
C ILE A 289 1.40 3.15 -35.07
N SER A 290 2.59 3.70 -35.29
CA SER A 290 2.78 5.12 -35.66
C SER A 290 2.09 5.45 -36.99
N LYS A 291 2.17 4.56 -38.00
CA LYS A 291 1.46 4.71 -39.28
C LYS A 291 -0.05 4.66 -39.10
N LEU A 292 -0.56 3.76 -38.25
CA LEU A 292 -1.99 3.67 -37.93
C LEU A 292 -2.50 4.92 -37.21
N LEU A 293 -1.77 5.40 -36.20
CA LEU A 293 -2.10 6.63 -35.47
C LEU A 293 -2.10 7.86 -36.38
N LYS A 294 -1.10 8.01 -37.26
CA LYS A 294 -1.07 9.11 -38.25
C LYS A 294 -2.26 9.05 -39.20
N LYS A 295 -2.69 7.86 -39.61
CA LYS A 295 -3.86 7.68 -40.48
C LYS A 295 -5.18 8.00 -39.77
N LEU A 296 -5.27 7.74 -38.46
CA LEU A 296 -6.44 8.05 -37.63
C LEU A 296 -6.52 9.53 -37.21
N SER A 297 -5.38 10.19 -37.00
CA SER A 297 -5.30 11.59 -36.58
C SER A 297 -5.37 12.61 -37.72
N SER A 298 -5.35 12.18 -38.98
CA SER A 298 -5.39 13.07 -40.16
C SER A 298 -6.80 13.54 -40.56
N LYS A 299 -7.79 13.49 -39.66
CA LYS A 299 -9.09 14.13 -39.92
C LYS A 299 -8.94 15.65 -39.72
N LYS A 300 -9.15 16.39 -40.81
CA LYS A 300 -9.04 17.86 -40.91
C LYS A 300 -9.74 18.56 -39.74
N ALA A 301 -9.08 19.59 -39.20
CA ALA A 301 -9.67 20.54 -38.28
C ALA A 301 -10.96 21.11 -38.90
N ILE A 302 -12.08 20.94 -38.17
CA ILE A 302 -13.34 21.60 -38.48
C ILE A 302 -13.19 23.04 -37.97
N PRO A 303 -13.22 24.06 -38.85
CA PRO A 303 -13.20 25.44 -38.37
C PRO A 303 -14.48 25.71 -37.58
N LEU A 304 -14.32 26.10 -36.31
CA LEU A 304 -15.43 26.58 -35.49
C LEU A 304 -15.91 27.94 -36.05
N PRO A 305 -17.23 28.16 -36.21
CA PRO A 305 -17.73 29.46 -36.60
C PRO A 305 -17.64 30.44 -35.42
N ASP A 306 -17.09 31.62 -35.69
CA ASP A 306 -16.97 32.71 -34.71
C ASP A 306 -18.35 33.13 -34.16
N LYS A 307 -18.53 32.97 -32.85
CA LYS A 307 -19.44 33.76 -32.01
C LYS A 307 -18.91 33.86 -30.58
#